data_AF-E1JWD0-F1
#
_entry.id   AF-E1JWD0-F1
#
_cell.length_a   1.000
_cell.length_b   1.000
_cell.length_c   1.000
_cell.angle_alpha   90.00
_cell.angle_beta   90.00
_cell.angle_gamma   90.00
#
_symmetry.space_group_name_H-M   'P 1'
#
loop_
_entity.id
_entity.type
_entity.pdbx_description
1 polymer ?
#
loop_
_entity_poly.entity_id
_entity_poly.type
_entity_poly.pdbx_seq_one_letter_code
_entity_poly.pdbx_strand_id
1 'polypeptide(L)' 'MGQFFPDSDQFPLVDQIKNLGDDELLDFWEETQYLERMLVEEESPEAENSMEYERVILQELMLRSCRRTLEGNR' A
#
# COMPACT_ATOMS: atom_id res chain seq x y z
N MET A 1 2.40 14.07 -8.90
CA MET A 1 1.04 14.47 -9.36
C MET A 1 0.28 13.19 -9.66
N GLY A 2 -0.30 12.57 -8.62
CA GLY A 2 -1.07 11.33 -8.76
C GLY A 2 -2.42 11.63 -9.41
N GLN A 3 -2.65 11.07 -10.58
CA GLN A 3 -3.94 11.19 -11.27
C GLN A 3 -4.87 10.14 -10.65
N PHE A 4 -5.85 10.59 -9.87
CA PHE A 4 -6.89 9.72 -9.33
C PHE A 4 -7.73 9.20 -10.51
N PHE A 5 -7.60 7.92 -10.83
CA PHE A 5 -8.39 7.29 -11.90
C PHE A 5 -9.80 7.00 -11.37
N PRO A 6 -10.86 7.62 -11.90
CA PRO A 6 -12.23 7.32 -11.48
C PRO A 6 -12.69 5.90 -11.88
N ASP A 7 -11.88 5.13 -12.60
CA ASP A 7 -12.10 3.72 -12.95
C ASP A 7 -11.54 2.72 -11.92
N SER A 8 -10.92 3.19 -10.82
CA SER A 8 -10.38 2.30 -9.77
C SER A 8 -11.45 1.45 -9.05
N ASP A 9 -12.75 1.70 -9.29
CA ASP A 9 -13.85 0.85 -8.85
C ASP A 9 -13.86 -0.53 -9.55
N GLN A 10 -13.12 -0.70 -10.66
CA GLN A 10 -13.12 -1.95 -11.44
C GLN A 10 -12.14 -3.01 -10.93
N PHE A 11 -11.20 -2.68 -10.03
CA PHE A 11 -10.19 -3.63 -9.54
C PHE A 11 -10.08 -3.68 -8.01
N PRO A 12 -10.08 -4.88 -7.41
CA PRO A 12 -9.80 -5.05 -5.98
C PRO A 12 -8.52 -4.33 -5.58
N LEU A 13 -8.50 -3.73 -4.39
CA LEU A 13 -7.33 -3.07 -3.81
C LEU A 13 -6.05 -3.91 -3.92
N VAL A 14 -6.17 -5.21 -3.66
CA VAL A 14 -5.07 -6.18 -3.79
C VAL A 14 -4.44 -6.16 -5.18
N ASP A 15 -5.24 -6.03 -6.23
CA ASP A 15 -4.74 -6.00 -7.60
C ASP A 15 -4.11 -4.64 -7.94
N GLN A 16 -4.60 -3.55 -7.34
CA GLN A 16 -3.95 -2.24 -7.47
C GLN A 16 -2.54 -2.27 -6.86
N ILE A 17 -2.41 -2.78 -5.63
CA ILE A 17 -1.12 -2.89 -4.92
C ILE A 17 -0.13 -3.82 -5.65
N LYS A 18 -0.61 -4.92 -6.22
CA LYS A 18 0.24 -5.84 -7.00
C LYS A 18 0.78 -5.25 -8.30
N ASN A 19 0.06 -4.31 -8.90
CA ASN A 19 0.48 -3.66 -10.14
C ASN A 19 1.54 -2.57 -9.93
N LEU A 20 1.75 -2.11 -8.69
CA LEU A 20 2.77 -1.10 -8.37
C LEU A 20 4.18 -1.68 -8.52
N GLY A 21 5.10 -0.88 -9.05
CA GLY A 21 6.53 -1.17 -9.02
C GLY A 21 7.08 -1.27 -7.59
N ASP A 22 8.31 -1.76 -7.40
CA ASP A 22 8.90 -1.88 -6.05
C ASP A 22 9.14 -0.51 -5.40
N ASP A 23 9.75 0.42 -6.14
CA ASP A 23 9.99 1.78 -5.66
C ASP A 23 8.67 2.55 -5.49
N GLU A 24 7.74 2.37 -6.44
CA GLU A 24 6.41 2.99 -6.40
C GLU A 24 5.57 2.51 -5.20
N LEU A 25 5.66 1.22 -4.85
CA LEU A 25 4.98 0.68 -3.66
C LEU A 25 5.58 1.23 -2.36
N LEU A 26 6.89 1.46 -2.32
CA LEU A 26 7.56 2.05 -1.16
C LEU A 26 7.22 3.52 -0.98
N ASP A 27 7.22 4.29 -2.07
CA ASP A 27 6.80 5.69 -2.09
C ASP A 27 5.35 5.82 -1.61
N PHE A 28 4.46 4.98 -2.16
CA PHE A 28 3.04 4.94 -1.78
C PHE A 28 2.84 4.60 -0.28
N TRP A 29 3.62 3.65 0.24
CA TRP A 29 3.59 3.31 1.66
C TRP A 29 4.04 4.47 2.55
N GLU A 30 5.11 5.18 2.18
CA GLU A 30 5.59 6.35 2.91
C GLU A 30 4.53 7.47 2.94
N GLU A 31 3.93 7.78 1.79
CA GLU A 31 2.86 8.79 1.69
C GLU A 31 1.66 8.43 2.58
N THR A 32 1.24 7.17 2.58
CA THR A 32 0.11 6.69 3.40
C THR A 32 0.41 6.86 4.90
N GLN A 33 1.62 6.49 5.33
CA GLN A 33 2.05 6.66 6.73
C GLN A 33 2.18 8.13 7.14
N TYR A 34 2.61 8.99 6.21
CA TYR A 34 2.64 10.43 6.46
C TYR A 34 1.24 11.01 6.65
N LEU A 35 0.28 10.63 5.79
CA LEU A 35 -1.12 11.05 5.90
C LEU A 35 -1.77 10.54 7.18
N GLU A 36 -1.58 9.27 7.53
CA GLU A 36 -2.13 8.69 8.76
C GLU A 36 -1.65 9.45 10.00
N ARG A 37 -0.35 9.80 10.07
CA ARG A 37 0.19 10.59 11.18
C ARG A 37 -0.41 11.99 11.28
N MET A 38 -0.84 12.58 10.16
CA MET A 38 -1.54 13.87 10.17
C MET A 38 -3.02 13.71 10.59
N LEU A 39 -3.65 12.58 10.23
CA LEU A 39 -5.05 12.29 10.52
C LEU A 39 -5.30 11.76 11.95
N VAL A 40 -4.31 11.12 12.58
CA VAL A 40 -4.40 10.63 13.98
C VAL A 40 -4.64 11.77 14.98
N GLU A 41 -4.41 13.04 14.60
CA GLU A 41 -4.75 14.21 15.43
C GLU A 41 -6.26 14.53 15.44
N GLU A 42 -7.05 13.95 14.51
CA GLU A 42 -8.50 14.14 14.35
C GLU A 42 -9.25 12.78 14.39
N GLU A 43 -9.48 12.25 15.59
CA GLU A 43 -10.13 10.95 15.86
C GLU A 43 -11.43 10.75 15.04
N SER A 44 -11.38 9.89 14.03
CA SER A 44 -12.50 9.56 13.13
C SER A 44 -12.68 8.03 12.96
N PRO A 45 -13.91 7.53 12.80
CA PRO A 45 -14.25 6.10 12.73
C PRO A 45 -13.80 5.37 11.43
N GLU A 46 -12.99 5.99 10.58
CA GLU A 46 -12.48 5.42 9.32
C GLU A 46 -11.31 4.43 9.51
N ALA A 47 -10.89 4.21 10.77
CA ALA A 47 -9.79 3.32 11.14
C ALA A 47 -9.95 1.88 10.61
N GLU A 48 -11.18 1.37 10.47
CA GLU A 48 -11.39 -0.03 10.03
C GLU A 48 -11.03 -0.24 8.55
N ASN A 49 -11.31 0.74 7.69
CA ASN A 49 -10.84 0.71 6.30
C ASN A 49 -9.32 0.92 6.24
N SER A 50 -8.77 1.86 7.04
CA SER A 50 -7.32 2.11 7.11
C SER A 50 -6.51 0.82 7.37
N MET A 51 -7.00 -0.03 8.28
CA MET A 51 -6.35 -1.30 8.61
C MET A 51 -6.34 -2.32 7.46
N GLU A 52 -7.31 -2.29 6.54
CA GLU A 52 -7.33 -3.20 5.40
C GLU A 52 -6.28 -2.82 4.36
N TYR A 53 -6.14 -1.52 4.04
CA TYR A 53 -5.11 -1.02 3.13
C TYR A 53 -3.71 -1.32 3.65
N GLU A 54 -3.44 -0.98 4.92
CA GLU A 54 -2.16 -1.27 5.57
C GLU A 54 -1.82 -2.76 5.49
N ARG A 55 -2.79 -3.63 5.82
CA ARG A 55 -2.57 -5.09 5.79
C ARG A 55 -2.16 -5.57 4.40
N VAL A 56 -2.84 -5.11 3.35
CA VAL A 56 -2.55 -5.52 1.97
C VAL A 56 -1.15 -5.06 1.54
N ILE A 57 -0.79 -3.80 1.85
CA ILE A 57 0.53 -3.24 1.53
C ILE A 57 1.64 -4.03 2.24
N LEU A 58 1.50 -4.26 3.55
CA LEU A 58 2.49 -5.01 4.34
C LEU A 58 2.66 -6.45 3.84
N GLN A 59 1.56 -7.12 3.47
CA GLN A 59 1.61 -8.47 2.92
C GLN A 59 2.41 -8.52 1.61
N GLU A 60 2.18 -7.57 0.71
CA GLU A 60 2.89 -7.51 -0.57
C GLU A 60 4.37 -7.17 -0.38
N LEU A 61 4.69 -6.22 0.51
CA LEU A 61 6.08 -5.87 0.88
C LEU A 61 6.84 -7.09 1.43
N MET A 62 6.23 -7.84 2.34
CA MET A 62 6.80 -9.08 2.88
C MET A 62 7.01 -10.11 1.77
N LEU A 63 6.04 -10.29 0.89
CA LEU A 63 6.11 -11.25 -0.22
C LEU A 63 7.27 -10.92 -1.17
N ARG A 64 7.42 -9.65 -1.55
CA ARG A 64 8.51 -9.17 -2.40
C ARG A 64 9.87 -9.33 -1.73
N SER A 65 9.96 -9.04 -0.43
CA SER A 65 11.18 -9.26 0.36
C SER A 65 11.59 -10.74 0.40
N CYS A 66 10.64 -11.65 0.65
CA CYS A 66 10.89 -13.09 0.61
C CYS A 66 11.33 -13.56 -0.79
N ARG A 67 10.67 -13.09 -1.85
CA ARG A 67 11.04 -13.43 -3.24
C ARG A 67 12.45 -12.95 -3.57
N ARG A 68 12.79 -11.70 -3.25
CA ARG A 68 14.15 -11.16 -3.44
C ARG A 68 15.20 -11.96 -2.68
N THR A 69 14.89 -12.39 -1.45
CA THR A 69 15.79 -13.24 -0.66
C THR A 69 16.00 -14.61 -1.31
N LEU A 70 14.95 -15.21 -1.87
CA LEU A 70 15.03 -16.49 -2.59
C LEU A 70 15.76 -16.36 -3.95
N GLU A 71 15.57 -15.25 -4.65
CA GLU A 71 16.20 -14.97 -5.95
C GLU A 71 17.67 -14.57 -5.82
N GLY A 72 18.05 -13.89 -4.72
CA GLY A 72 19.44 -13.52 -4.41
C GLY A 72 20.30 -14.66 -3.84
N ASN A 73 19.73 -15.84 -3.59
CA ASN A 73 20.44 -17.02 -3.08
C ASN A 73 20.83 -18.02 -4.19
N ARG A 74 21.02 -17.54 -5.43
CA ARG A 74 21.49 -18.32 -6.60
C ARG A 74 22.81 -17.80 -7.14
#